data_AF-A0A8T7DH65-F1
#
_entry.id   AF-A0A8T7DH65-F1
#
_cell.length_a   1.000
_cell.length_b   1.000
_cell.length_c   1.000
_cell.angle_alpha   90.00
_cell.angle_beta   90.00
_cell.angle_gamma   90.00
#
_symmetry.space_group_name_H-M   'P 1'
#
loop_
_entity.id
_entity.type
_entity.pdbx_description
1 polymer ?
#
loop_
_entity_poly.entity_id
_entity_poly.type
_entity_poly.pdbx_seq_one_letter_code
_entity_poly.pdbx_strand_id
1 'polypeptide(L)'
;MDLSAEDNLRLNVLLAQKPHAVRIDESKMVVFALTDKGEAKVPLNPNCKDEKYIKQVKAVLSTHVMGSPGGYPVFLKRWTRMGQARDESLAQMLMLGEEEAVVAAVHAPGLTDELAERAWWAMPTAENARRMLEKEAVVMGKTGPVLAEFLIEFLPFEEEQRAMIESVRLVLQPGLISQEAKQKLWKRARTKRSLYVGFMHTVPEALPEAAVPHPMYDDVGLKLKLLLDAGNRYADMIVRTFSDRGQCFINTAVTALKKPTDQEVVESLFDAIAAFFMQVRPNEFTEGDIGAIAEEAQHRCDTDEAIRQVLQQFPELRPAIRAMLILSCLSVKLVNPIFARTDAIGTMMRKKIQPITDPIFEQLAVLHAG
;
A
#
# COMPACT_ATOMS: atom_id res chain seq x y z
N MET A 1 0.12 40.10 -23.90
CA MET A 1 0.20 40.79 -22.60
C MET A 1 1.14 39.95 -21.79
N ASP A 2 2.27 40.52 -21.46
CA ASP A 2 3.32 39.85 -20.71
C ASP A 2 3.09 40.08 -19.21
N LEU A 3 3.84 39.36 -18.38
CA LEU A 3 3.86 39.60 -16.93
C LEU A 3 4.18 41.08 -16.63
N SER A 4 3.79 41.57 -15.46
CA SER A 4 4.22 42.89 -15.02
C SER A 4 5.76 42.96 -15.04
N ALA A 5 6.33 44.12 -15.38
CA ALA A 5 7.79 44.25 -15.47
C ALA A 5 8.48 43.91 -14.14
N GLU A 6 7.83 44.25 -13.03
CA GLU A 6 8.27 43.92 -11.68
C GLU A 6 8.27 42.41 -11.41
N ASP A 7 7.17 41.71 -11.69
CA ASP A 7 7.12 40.26 -11.45
C ASP A 7 8.05 39.50 -12.39
N ASN A 8 8.17 39.93 -13.65
CA ASN A 8 9.12 39.32 -14.58
C ASN A 8 10.56 39.44 -14.06
N LEU A 9 10.95 40.60 -13.54
CA LEU A 9 12.27 40.78 -12.92
C LEU A 9 12.42 39.86 -11.69
N ARG A 10 11.44 39.88 -10.77
CA ARG A 10 11.48 39.08 -9.53
C ARG A 10 11.57 37.58 -9.80
N LEU A 11 10.80 37.07 -10.76
CA LEU A 11 10.82 35.66 -11.15
C LEU A 11 12.15 35.27 -11.81
N ASN A 12 12.72 36.12 -12.68
CA ASN A 12 14.05 35.83 -13.25
C ASN A 12 15.15 35.84 -12.17
N VAL A 13 15.06 36.74 -11.18
CA VAL A 13 15.98 36.76 -10.02
C VAL A 13 15.81 35.51 -9.15
N LEU A 14 14.57 35.05 -8.95
CA LEU A 14 14.28 33.79 -8.25
C LEU A 14 14.91 32.60 -8.98
N LEU A 15 14.71 32.51 -10.29
CA LEU A 15 15.20 31.42 -11.13
C LEU A 15 16.73 31.41 -11.24
N ALA A 16 17.37 32.58 -11.24
CA ALA A 16 18.84 32.69 -11.20
C ALA A 16 19.46 32.09 -9.94
N GLN A 17 18.70 31.93 -8.85
CA GLN A 17 19.13 31.25 -7.63
C GLN A 17 19.10 29.72 -7.74
N LYS A 18 18.72 29.17 -8.89
CA LYS A 18 18.64 27.72 -9.17
C LYS A 18 17.79 26.98 -8.13
N PRO A 19 16.47 27.27 -8.05
CA PRO A 19 15.60 26.59 -7.11
C PRO A 19 15.53 25.08 -7.38
N HIS A 20 15.30 24.30 -6.33
CA HIS A 20 15.13 22.85 -6.38
C HIS A 20 13.71 22.42 -6.74
N ALA A 21 12.72 23.24 -6.35
CA ALA A 21 11.31 23.04 -6.63
C ALA A 21 10.56 24.38 -6.57
N VAL A 22 9.43 24.46 -7.25
CA VAL A 22 8.56 25.63 -7.31
C VAL A 22 7.11 25.18 -7.13
N ARG A 23 6.36 25.88 -6.30
CA ARG A 23 4.90 25.74 -6.18
C ARG A 23 4.23 27.11 -6.24
N ILE A 24 2.99 27.15 -6.72
CA ILE A 24 2.23 28.39 -6.88
C ILE A 24 0.98 28.29 -6.01
N ASP A 25 0.80 29.23 -5.09
CA ASP A 25 -0.47 29.42 -4.40
C ASP A 25 -1.32 30.34 -5.27
N GLU A 26 -2.16 29.75 -6.13
CA GLU A 26 -3.01 30.50 -7.08
C GLU A 26 -4.04 31.38 -6.36
N SER A 27 -4.51 30.97 -5.18
CA SER A 27 -5.47 31.75 -4.40
C SER A 27 -4.84 32.99 -3.77
N LYS A 28 -3.59 32.89 -3.31
CA LYS A 28 -2.86 34.03 -2.73
C LYS A 28 -2.03 34.81 -3.75
N MET A 29 -1.96 34.32 -5.00
CA MET A 29 -1.11 34.87 -6.05
C MET A 29 0.35 34.98 -5.60
N VAL A 30 0.93 33.87 -5.10
CA VAL A 30 2.33 33.82 -4.64
C VAL A 30 3.06 32.63 -5.24
N VAL A 31 4.25 32.89 -5.79
CA VAL A 31 5.20 31.83 -6.18
C VAL A 31 6.15 31.55 -5.01
N PHE A 32 6.26 30.29 -4.64
CA PHE A 32 7.22 29.80 -3.67
C PHE A 32 8.30 29.00 -4.39
N ALA A 33 9.55 29.15 -3.99
CA ALA A 33 10.62 28.28 -4.47
C ALA A 33 11.48 27.77 -3.32
N LEU A 34 11.81 26.48 -3.38
CA LEU A 34 12.75 25.84 -2.47
C LEU A 34 14.16 26.06 -3.01
N THR A 35 15.05 26.63 -2.21
CA THR A 35 16.46 26.91 -2.57
C THR A 35 17.40 26.38 -1.50
N ASP A 36 18.72 26.41 -1.75
CA ASP A 36 19.74 26.07 -0.75
C ASP A 36 19.66 26.92 0.52
N LYS A 37 19.09 28.14 0.43
CA LYS A 37 18.94 29.07 1.56
C LYS A 37 17.58 28.97 2.24
N GLY A 38 16.73 28.02 1.83
CA GLY A 38 15.36 27.85 2.31
C GLY A 38 14.30 28.33 1.31
N GLU A 39 13.11 28.63 1.82
CA GLU A 39 11.93 29.02 1.02
C GLU A 39 12.00 30.50 0.60
N ALA A 40 12.04 30.77 -0.70
CA ALA A 40 11.89 32.09 -1.30
C ALA A 40 10.44 32.32 -1.74
N LYS A 41 10.00 33.59 -1.71
CA LYS A 41 8.61 33.99 -2.01
C LYS A 41 8.58 35.17 -2.97
N VAL A 42 7.73 35.08 -3.98
CA VAL A 42 7.44 36.17 -4.93
C VAL A 42 5.93 36.40 -4.97
N PRO A 43 5.43 37.43 -4.25
CA PRO A 43 4.06 37.90 -4.44
C PRO A 43 3.88 38.43 -5.86
N LEU A 44 2.81 38.00 -6.51
CA LEU A 44 2.47 38.36 -7.88
C LEU A 44 1.51 39.57 -7.89
N ASN A 45 1.72 40.45 -8.86
CA ASN A 45 0.95 41.65 -9.12
C ASN A 45 0.27 41.52 -10.49
N PRO A 46 -0.85 40.78 -10.59
CA PRO A 46 -1.50 40.50 -11.86
C PRO A 46 -1.97 41.79 -12.55
N ASN A 47 -1.61 41.93 -13.83
CA ASN A 47 -2.07 43.01 -14.71
C ASN A 47 -3.24 42.59 -15.63
N CYS A 48 -3.72 41.35 -15.47
CA CYS A 48 -4.85 40.77 -16.18
C CYS A 48 -5.56 39.75 -15.28
N LYS A 49 -6.52 38.99 -15.81
CA LYS A 49 -7.21 37.94 -15.04
C LYS A 49 -6.22 36.93 -14.47
N ASP A 50 -6.39 36.55 -13.21
CA ASP A 50 -5.49 35.68 -12.46
C ASP A 50 -5.16 34.38 -13.20
N GLU A 51 -6.15 33.65 -13.70
CA GLU A 51 -5.93 32.41 -14.49
C GLU A 51 -4.97 32.63 -15.67
N LYS A 52 -5.15 33.73 -16.40
CA LYS A 52 -4.30 34.08 -17.54
C LYS A 52 -2.90 34.48 -17.07
N TYR A 53 -2.82 35.18 -15.94
CA TYR A 53 -1.56 35.60 -15.35
C TYR A 53 -0.74 34.41 -14.84
N ILE A 54 -1.36 33.49 -14.11
CA ILE A 54 -0.75 32.24 -13.65
C ILE A 54 -0.25 31.40 -14.82
N LYS A 55 -1.01 31.30 -15.91
CA LYS A 55 -0.55 30.64 -17.14
C LYS A 55 0.72 31.27 -17.73
N GLN A 56 0.88 32.58 -17.62
CA GLN A 56 2.08 33.29 -18.06
C GLN A 56 3.26 33.05 -17.12
N VAL A 57 3.03 33.01 -15.80
CA VAL A 57 4.05 32.64 -14.82
C VAL A 57 4.56 31.23 -15.10
N LYS A 58 3.66 30.25 -15.25
CA LYS A 58 3.98 28.86 -15.64
C LYS A 58 4.76 28.78 -16.96
N ALA A 59 4.44 29.64 -17.94
CA ALA A 59 5.19 29.72 -19.19
C ALA A 59 6.62 30.24 -19.00
N VAL A 60 6.86 31.20 -18.11
CA VAL A 60 8.21 31.70 -17.76
C VAL A 60 9.01 30.60 -17.06
N LEU A 61 8.43 29.93 -16.07
CA LEU A 61 9.06 28.79 -15.38
C LEU A 61 9.44 27.69 -16.37
N SER A 62 8.50 27.29 -17.23
CA SER A 62 8.73 26.28 -18.27
C SER A 62 9.83 26.70 -19.25
N THR A 63 9.87 27.97 -19.68
CA THR A 63 10.91 28.47 -20.60
C THR A 63 12.30 28.40 -19.96
N HIS A 64 12.41 28.73 -18.67
CA HIS A 64 13.66 28.63 -17.94
C HIS A 64 14.16 27.19 -17.82
N VAL A 65 13.26 26.26 -17.44
CA VAL A 65 13.60 24.84 -17.29
C VAL A 65 13.98 24.19 -18.62
N MET A 66 13.33 24.56 -19.72
CA MET A 66 13.51 23.94 -21.05
C MET A 66 14.59 24.59 -21.91
N GLY A 67 15.04 25.80 -21.57
CA GLY A 67 16.01 26.56 -22.38
C GLY A 67 15.51 26.96 -23.78
N SER A 68 14.20 26.90 -24.05
CA SER A 68 13.61 27.27 -25.34
C SER A 68 12.25 27.98 -25.19
N PRO A 69 12.03 29.11 -25.89
CA PRO A 69 10.73 29.80 -25.88
C PRO A 69 9.67 28.96 -26.60
N GLY A 70 8.66 28.49 -25.86
CA GLY A 70 7.54 27.69 -26.39
C GLY A 70 7.23 26.39 -25.64
N GLY A 71 7.82 26.16 -24.47
CA GLY A 71 7.72 24.90 -23.71
C GLY A 71 6.34 24.55 -23.13
N TYR A 72 5.45 25.53 -22.95
CA TYR A 72 4.16 25.32 -22.26
C TYR A 72 2.94 25.48 -23.20
N PRO A 73 1.98 24.53 -23.25
CA PRO A 73 1.86 23.27 -22.50
C PRO A 73 2.45 22.04 -23.24
N VAL A 74 3.28 22.26 -24.26
CA VAL A 74 3.76 21.19 -25.17
C VAL A 74 4.62 20.15 -24.45
N PHE A 75 5.34 20.53 -23.39
CA PHE A 75 6.19 19.63 -22.61
C PHE A 75 5.41 18.52 -21.88
N LEU A 76 4.33 18.87 -21.16
CA LEU A 76 3.46 17.91 -20.47
C LEU A 76 2.89 16.85 -21.44
N LYS A 77 2.52 17.27 -22.66
CA LYS A 77 2.00 16.38 -23.72
C LYS A 77 3.05 15.50 -24.39
N ARG A 78 4.30 15.94 -24.47
CA ARG A 78 5.42 15.15 -25.03
C ARG A 78 5.93 14.13 -24.02
N TRP A 79 5.89 14.46 -22.73
CA TRP A 79 6.32 13.55 -21.68
C TRP A 79 5.37 12.36 -21.50
N THR A 80 4.05 12.59 -21.49
CA THR A 80 3.05 11.50 -21.47
C THR A 80 3.21 10.51 -22.63
N ARG A 81 3.90 10.89 -23.71
CA ARG A 81 4.22 10.02 -24.87
C ARG A 81 5.59 9.36 -24.80
N MET A 82 6.57 9.96 -24.13
CA MET A 82 7.92 9.42 -23.95
C MET A 82 8.01 8.76 -22.58
N GLY A 83 7.44 7.55 -22.48
CA GLY A 83 7.25 6.79 -21.24
C GLY A 83 8.51 6.34 -20.48
N GLN A 84 9.64 7.05 -20.58
CA GLN A 84 10.83 6.82 -19.77
C GLN A 84 11.57 8.15 -19.56
N ALA A 85 11.47 8.69 -18.34
CA ALA A 85 12.22 9.87 -17.92
C ALA A 85 13.56 9.42 -17.28
N ARG A 86 14.66 10.05 -17.72
CA ARG A 86 15.98 10.00 -17.04
C ARG A 86 15.91 10.82 -15.74
N ASP A 87 16.72 10.53 -14.73
CA ASP A 87 16.68 11.17 -13.40
C ASP A 87 16.70 12.71 -13.42
N GLU A 88 17.48 13.32 -14.32
CA GLU A 88 17.54 14.79 -14.49
C GLU A 88 16.20 15.43 -14.87
N SER A 89 15.32 14.68 -15.55
CA SER A 89 14.03 15.20 -15.99
C SER A 89 13.00 15.29 -14.86
N LEU A 90 13.17 14.55 -13.77
CA LEU A 90 12.28 14.60 -12.61
C LEU A 90 12.50 15.86 -11.78
N ALA A 91 13.77 16.24 -11.55
CA ALA A 91 14.11 17.49 -10.88
C ALA A 91 13.53 18.71 -11.62
N GLN A 92 13.57 18.67 -12.97
CA GLN A 92 13.00 19.70 -13.83
C GLN A 92 11.48 19.83 -13.70
N MET A 93 10.75 18.72 -13.54
CA MET A 93 9.30 18.74 -13.33
C MET A 93 8.91 19.53 -12.08
N LEU A 94 9.66 19.34 -10.99
CA LEU A 94 9.38 20.01 -9.72
C LEU A 94 9.58 21.53 -9.78
N MET A 95 10.28 22.04 -10.80
CA MET A 95 10.47 23.48 -11.03
C MET A 95 9.37 24.13 -11.88
N LEU A 96 8.41 23.37 -12.41
CA LEU A 96 7.39 23.89 -13.33
C LEU A 96 6.30 24.72 -12.62
N GLY A 97 6.14 24.59 -11.30
CA GLY A 97 5.03 25.22 -10.58
C GLY A 97 3.67 24.64 -10.95
N GLU A 98 3.63 23.37 -11.39
CA GLU A 98 2.44 22.65 -11.82
C GLU A 98 2.21 21.43 -10.94
N GLU A 99 0.98 21.27 -10.46
CA GLU A 99 0.62 20.14 -9.59
C GLU A 99 0.73 18.82 -10.35
N GLU A 100 0.31 18.77 -11.62
CA GLU A 100 0.41 17.56 -12.45
C GLU A 100 1.86 17.13 -12.67
N ALA A 101 2.81 18.07 -12.70
CA ALA A 101 4.22 17.76 -12.81
C ALA A 101 4.77 17.12 -11.52
N VAL A 102 4.30 17.58 -10.36
CA VAL A 102 4.65 16.98 -9.06
C VAL A 102 4.07 15.57 -8.96
N VAL A 103 2.79 15.39 -9.30
CA VAL A 103 2.14 14.07 -9.32
C VAL A 103 2.87 13.12 -10.25
N ALA A 104 3.22 13.57 -11.46
CA ALA A 104 3.99 12.79 -12.42
C ALA A 104 5.37 12.36 -11.86
N ALA A 105 6.08 13.28 -11.19
CA ALA A 105 7.37 12.99 -10.59
C ALA A 105 7.25 11.94 -9.48
N VAL A 106 6.26 12.06 -8.60
CA VAL A 106 6.00 11.11 -7.50
C VAL A 106 5.69 9.70 -8.00
N HIS A 107 5.02 9.57 -9.16
CA HIS A 107 4.70 8.28 -9.76
C HIS A 107 5.89 7.64 -10.51
N ALA A 108 6.93 8.42 -10.81
CA ALA A 108 8.06 7.94 -11.61
C ALA A 108 8.82 6.80 -10.90
N PRO A 109 9.30 5.78 -11.65
CA PRO A 109 10.08 4.69 -11.07
C PRO A 109 11.45 5.14 -10.53
N GLY A 110 12.05 6.18 -11.11
CA GLY A 110 13.34 6.75 -10.71
C GLY A 110 13.27 7.79 -9.58
N LEU A 111 12.18 7.86 -8.82
CA LEU A 111 12.05 8.81 -7.72
C LEU A 111 13.05 8.47 -6.59
N THR A 112 13.99 9.38 -6.34
CA THR A 112 14.95 9.29 -5.22
C THR A 112 14.38 9.94 -3.96
N ASP A 113 14.97 9.67 -2.79
CA ASP A 113 14.59 10.31 -1.52
C ASP A 113 14.68 11.85 -1.58
N GLU A 114 15.74 12.39 -2.19
CA GLU A 114 15.92 13.83 -2.34
C GLU A 114 14.85 14.48 -3.22
N LEU A 115 14.42 13.79 -4.29
CA LEU A 115 13.34 14.26 -5.15
C LEU A 115 11.98 14.12 -4.45
N ALA A 116 11.79 13.08 -3.65
CA ALA A 116 10.60 12.91 -2.83
C ALA A 116 10.46 14.02 -1.79
N GLU A 117 11.54 14.42 -1.12
CA GLU A 117 11.55 15.57 -0.19
C GLU A 117 11.09 16.87 -0.88
N ARG A 118 11.61 17.13 -2.08
CA ARG A 118 11.25 18.31 -2.88
C ARG A 118 9.81 18.26 -3.37
N ALA A 119 9.34 17.10 -3.82
CA ALA A 119 7.96 16.87 -4.25
C ALA A 119 7.00 17.02 -3.07
N TRP A 120 7.37 16.50 -1.90
CA TRP A 120 6.63 16.63 -0.66
C TRP A 120 6.49 18.10 -0.24
N TRP A 121 7.58 18.86 -0.28
CA TRP A 121 7.54 20.30 -0.03
C TRP A 121 6.62 21.05 -1.01
N ALA A 122 6.60 20.63 -2.28
CA ALA A 122 5.79 21.27 -3.30
C ALA A 122 4.29 20.98 -3.12
N MET A 123 3.93 19.73 -2.79
CA MET A 123 2.54 19.26 -2.75
C MET A 123 2.34 18.15 -1.68
N PRO A 124 2.18 18.53 -0.40
CA PRO A 124 2.08 17.59 0.72
C PRO A 124 0.67 17.00 0.88
N THR A 125 0.31 16.03 0.03
CA THR A 125 -0.99 15.34 0.09
C THR A 125 -0.86 13.88 0.53
N ALA A 126 -1.89 13.32 1.15
CA ALA A 126 -1.89 11.92 1.57
C ALA A 126 -1.69 10.94 0.40
N GLU A 127 -2.24 11.25 -0.78
CA GLU A 127 -2.02 10.46 -1.99
C GLU A 127 -0.55 10.46 -2.42
N ASN A 128 0.11 11.63 -2.45
CA ASN A 128 1.53 11.71 -2.76
C ASN A 128 2.39 10.98 -1.71
N ALA A 129 2.08 11.13 -0.42
CA ALA A 129 2.79 10.42 0.64
C ALA A 129 2.70 8.90 0.45
N ARG A 130 1.51 8.36 0.16
CA ARG A 130 1.33 6.93 -0.13
C ARG A 130 2.15 6.50 -1.34
N ARG A 131 2.09 7.25 -2.44
CA ARG A 131 2.82 6.92 -3.68
C ARG A 131 4.35 6.96 -3.51
N MET A 132 4.86 7.92 -2.75
CA MET A 132 6.29 8.00 -2.45
C MET A 132 6.75 6.85 -1.55
N LEU A 133 5.94 6.43 -0.57
CA LEU A 133 6.26 5.30 0.32
C LEU A 133 6.22 3.92 -0.37
N GLU A 134 5.74 3.82 -1.61
CA GLU A 134 5.89 2.61 -2.43
C GLU A 134 7.32 2.42 -2.95
N LYS A 135 8.17 3.46 -2.87
CA LYS A 135 9.54 3.45 -3.38
C LYS A 135 10.53 3.09 -2.28
N GLU A 136 11.30 2.03 -2.48
CA GLU A 136 12.34 1.61 -1.53
C GLU A 136 13.35 2.71 -1.23
N ALA A 137 13.74 3.50 -2.24
CA ALA A 137 14.65 4.64 -2.07
C ALA A 137 14.15 5.68 -1.06
N VAL A 138 12.83 5.91 -1.01
CA VAL A 138 12.19 6.87 -0.08
C VAL A 138 12.04 6.24 1.31
N VAL A 139 11.65 4.97 1.36
CA VAL A 139 11.47 4.23 2.63
C VAL A 139 12.78 4.13 3.40
N MET A 140 13.89 3.88 2.69
CA MET A 140 15.24 3.81 3.27
C MET A 140 15.87 5.19 3.52
N GLY A 141 15.24 6.24 3.00
CA GLY A 141 15.69 7.63 3.11
C GLY A 141 15.14 8.36 4.33
N LYS A 142 15.47 9.65 4.45
CA LYS A 142 15.00 10.49 5.57
C LYS A 142 13.56 10.96 5.38
N THR A 143 13.05 10.97 4.14
CA THR A 143 11.69 11.43 3.83
C THR A 143 10.66 10.39 4.27
N GLY A 144 10.98 9.10 4.18
CA GLY A 144 10.09 8.00 4.56
C GLY A 144 9.43 8.19 5.93
N PRO A 145 10.19 8.36 7.03
CA PRO A 145 9.62 8.56 8.36
C PRO A 145 8.69 9.80 8.45
N VAL A 146 9.03 10.89 7.77
CA VAL A 146 8.21 12.11 7.74
C VAL A 146 6.86 11.85 7.06
N LEU A 147 6.86 11.12 5.94
CA LEU A 147 5.64 10.75 5.23
C LEU A 147 4.78 9.78 6.07
N ALA A 148 5.43 8.84 6.77
CA ALA A 148 4.74 7.87 7.61
C ALA A 148 4.07 8.53 8.82
N GLU A 149 4.75 9.47 9.47
CA GLU A 149 4.18 10.28 10.55
C GLU A 149 2.96 11.07 10.06
N PHE A 150 3.09 11.77 8.92
CA PHE A 150 1.98 12.49 8.30
C PHE A 150 0.78 11.57 8.04
N LEU A 151 0.98 10.39 7.46
CA LEU A 151 -0.12 9.46 7.18
C LEU A 151 -0.82 8.96 8.46
N ILE A 152 -0.08 8.75 9.56
CA ILE A 152 -0.66 8.36 10.85
C ILE A 152 -1.52 9.48 11.46
N GLU A 153 -1.06 10.73 11.32
CA GLU A 153 -1.80 11.92 11.76
C GLU A 153 -3.02 12.18 10.88
N PHE A 154 -2.93 11.90 9.58
CA PHE A 154 -4.00 12.08 8.61
C PHE A 154 -5.08 10.99 8.69
N LEU A 155 -4.74 9.78 9.11
CA LEU A 155 -5.64 8.61 9.15
C LEU A 155 -7.02 8.82 9.81
N PRO A 156 -7.19 9.63 10.88
CA PRO A 156 -8.51 9.95 11.43
C PRO A 156 -9.45 10.64 10.43
N PHE A 157 -8.89 11.41 9.49
CA PHE A 157 -9.61 12.18 8.47
C PHE A 157 -9.81 11.40 7.16
N GLU A 158 -9.19 10.22 7.03
CA GLU A 158 -9.35 9.36 5.87
C GLU A 158 -10.70 8.63 5.91
N GLU A 159 -11.46 8.77 4.82
CA GLU A 159 -12.81 8.21 4.67
C GLU A 159 -12.82 6.93 3.83
N GLU A 160 -11.94 6.85 2.83
CA GLU A 160 -11.84 5.71 1.91
C GLU A 160 -11.18 4.51 2.61
N GLN A 161 -11.84 3.35 2.59
CA GLN A 161 -11.32 2.17 3.30
C GLN A 161 -10.02 1.67 2.69
N ARG A 162 -9.92 1.64 1.36
CA ARG A 162 -8.70 1.26 0.66
C ARG A 162 -7.54 2.19 1.01
N ALA A 163 -7.76 3.50 1.03
CA ALA A 163 -6.73 4.47 1.42
C ALA A 163 -6.26 4.28 2.87
N MET A 164 -7.17 3.95 3.79
CA MET A 164 -6.81 3.60 5.17
C MET A 164 -5.95 2.33 5.24
N ILE A 165 -6.33 1.26 4.52
CA ILE A 165 -5.57 0.01 4.46
C ILE A 165 -4.17 0.26 3.90
N GLU A 166 -4.09 0.96 2.77
CA GLU A 166 -2.82 1.28 2.10
C GLU A 166 -1.92 2.15 2.98
N SER A 167 -2.49 3.14 3.68
CA SER A 167 -1.72 3.96 4.62
C SER A 167 -1.11 3.10 5.72
N VAL A 168 -1.90 2.22 6.35
CA VAL A 168 -1.38 1.30 7.39
C VAL A 168 -0.34 0.35 6.82
N ARG A 169 -0.57 -0.19 5.62
CA ARG A 169 0.37 -1.08 4.93
C ARG A 169 1.72 -0.39 4.73
N LEU A 170 1.70 0.83 4.21
CA LEU A 170 2.90 1.58 3.87
C LEU A 170 3.68 2.04 5.10
N VAL A 171 3.01 2.52 6.16
CA VAL A 171 3.72 3.02 7.36
C VAL A 171 4.30 1.89 8.24
N LEU A 172 3.85 0.65 8.07
CA LEU A 172 4.36 -0.50 8.81
C LEU A 172 5.63 -1.11 8.21
N GLN A 173 6.13 -0.57 7.09
CA GLN A 173 7.42 -0.97 6.54
C GLN A 173 8.55 -0.78 7.56
N PRO A 174 9.62 -1.60 7.51
CA PRO A 174 10.69 -1.56 8.48
C PRO A 174 11.31 -0.16 8.62
N GLY A 175 11.48 0.32 9.86
CA GLY A 175 12.19 1.57 10.16
C GLY A 175 11.37 2.86 10.04
N LEU A 176 10.17 2.83 9.47
CA LEU A 176 9.37 4.05 9.26
C LEU A 176 8.70 4.58 10.53
N ILE A 177 8.27 3.69 11.43
CA ILE A 177 7.56 4.07 12.65
C ILE A 177 8.11 3.33 13.87
N SER A 178 7.99 3.97 15.03
CA SER A 178 8.38 3.36 16.30
C SER A 178 7.44 2.22 16.72
N GLN A 179 7.93 1.35 17.61
CA GLN A 179 7.07 0.31 18.21
C GLN A 179 5.89 0.92 19.00
N GLU A 180 6.07 2.09 19.60
CA GLU A 180 4.99 2.80 20.29
C GLU A 180 3.91 3.28 19.31
N ALA A 181 4.30 3.85 18.16
CA ALA A 181 3.38 4.27 17.12
C ALA A 181 2.61 3.07 16.55
N LYS A 182 3.31 1.95 16.30
CA LYS A 182 2.71 0.68 15.87
C LYS A 182 1.65 0.17 16.86
N GLN A 183 1.95 0.19 18.16
CA GLN A 183 1.01 -0.19 19.23
C GLN A 183 -0.21 0.74 19.30
N LYS A 184 -0.01 2.06 19.19
CA LYS A 184 -1.12 3.03 19.13
C LYS A 184 -2.02 2.80 17.91
N LEU A 185 -1.42 2.53 16.75
CA LEU A 185 -2.14 2.24 15.52
C LEU A 185 -2.96 0.93 15.62
N TRP A 186 -2.41 -0.11 16.25
CA TRP A 186 -3.13 -1.36 16.52
C TRP A 186 -4.35 -1.15 17.43
N LYS A 187 -4.20 -0.36 18.50
CA LYS A 187 -5.33 -0.02 19.38
C LYS A 187 -6.47 0.67 18.62
N ARG A 188 -6.15 1.51 17.63
CA ARG A 188 -7.14 2.15 16.74
C ARG A 188 -7.84 1.13 15.82
N ALA A 189 -7.18 0.05 15.43
CA ALA A 189 -7.78 -1.00 14.59
C ALA A 189 -8.97 -1.71 15.27
N ARG A 190 -9.03 -1.71 16.61
CA ARG A 190 -10.19 -2.25 17.37
C ARG A 190 -11.50 -1.53 17.04
N THR A 191 -11.45 -0.22 16.77
CA THR A 191 -12.63 0.57 16.38
C THR A 191 -12.78 0.64 14.86
N LYS A 192 -11.68 0.82 14.12
CA LYS A 192 -11.65 0.78 12.64
C LYS A 192 -11.02 -0.52 12.14
N ARG A 193 -11.85 -1.56 11.95
CA ARG A 193 -11.37 -2.93 11.63
C ARG A 193 -10.63 -3.07 10.31
N SER A 194 -10.88 -2.20 9.32
CA SER A 194 -10.13 -2.18 8.06
C SER A 194 -8.63 -2.01 8.29
N LEU A 195 -8.21 -1.31 9.35
CA LEU A 195 -6.80 -1.14 9.67
C LEU A 195 -6.09 -2.47 9.95
N TYR A 196 -6.79 -3.49 10.48
CA TYR A 196 -6.19 -4.83 10.67
C TYR A 196 -5.65 -5.41 9.37
N VAL A 197 -6.31 -5.14 8.25
CA VAL A 197 -5.90 -5.65 6.94
C VAL A 197 -4.54 -5.10 6.53
N GLY A 198 -4.28 -3.81 6.79
CA GLY A 198 -2.97 -3.20 6.52
C GLY A 198 -1.84 -3.83 7.36
N PHE A 199 -2.13 -4.20 8.61
CA PHE A 199 -1.18 -4.96 9.45
C PHE A 199 -0.92 -6.36 8.89
N MET A 200 -1.98 -7.06 8.46
CA MET A 200 -1.87 -8.41 7.90
C MET A 200 -1.05 -8.43 6.60
N HIS A 201 -1.11 -7.37 5.79
CA HIS A 201 -0.29 -7.27 4.58
C HIS A 201 1.22 -7.07 4.86
N THR A 202 1.57 -6.34 5.91
CA THR A 202 2.97 -5.85 6.07
C THR A 202 3.74 -6.59 7.15
N VAL A 203 3.07 -6.94 8.24
CA VAL A 203 3.68 -7.54 9.42
C VAL A 203 2.88 -8.74 9.91
N PRO A 204 2.51 -9.70 9.03
CA PRO A 204 1.62 -10.81 9.38
C PRO A 204 2.12 -11.67 10.55
N GLU A 205 3.45 -11.79 10.71
CA GLU A 205 4.08 -12.55 11.80
C GLU A 205 4.60 -11.67 12.94
N ALA A 206 4.38 -10.36 12.87
CA ALA A 206 4.81 -9.41 13.90
C ALA A 206 3.64 -8.50 14.30
N LEU A 207 2.42 -9.05 14.31
CA LEU A 207 1.24 -8.37 14.80
C LEU A 207 1.44 -8.01 16.28
N PRO A 208 1.09 -6.78 16.70
CA PRO A 208 1.41 -6.25 18.03
C PRO A 208 0.44 -6.72 19.13
N GLU A 209 0.08 -8.00 19.12
CA GLU A 209 -0.77 -8.65 20.13
C GLU A 209 -0.21 -10.04 20.43
N ALA A 210 -0.32 -10.47 21.69
CA ALA A 210 0.09 -11.81 22.08
C ALA A 210 -1.06 -12.79 21.83
N ALA A 211 -0.73 -13.98 21.34
CA ALA A 211 -1.68 -15.09 21.28
C ALA A 211 -1.04 -16.34 21.89
N VAL A 212 -1.89 -17.26 22.33
CA VAL A 212 -1.44 -18.58 22.79
C VAL A 212 -1.16 -19.43 21.54
N PRO A 213 0.00 -20.12 21.46
CA PRO A 213 0.26 -21.05 20.36
C PRO A 213 -0.78 -22.18 20.35
N HIS A 214 -0.94 -22.82 19.19
CA HIS A 214 -1.83 -23.98 19.05
C HIS A 214 -1.37 -25.11 20.01
N PRO A 215 -2.27 -25.89 20.64
CA PRO A 215 -1.89 -26.95 21.58
C PRO A 215 -0.92 -27.98 20.99
N MET A 216 -0.97 -28.19 19.68
CA MET A 216 -0.07 -29.10 18.96
C MET A 216 1.27 -28.46 18.55
N TYR A 217 1.54 -27.19 18.89
CA TYR A 217 2.72 -26.45 18.39
C TYR A 217 4.05 -27.14 18.72
N ASP A 218 4.24 -27.54 19.98
CA ASP A 218 5.47 -28.20 20.41
C ASP A 218 5.61 -29.58 19.72
N ASP A 219 4.51 -30.33 19.62
CA ASP A 219 4.47 -31.63 18.96
C ASP A 219 4.81 -31.54 17.46
N VAL A 220 4.26 -30.56 16.74
CA VAL A 220 4.57 -30.38 15.32
C VAL A 220 6.02 -29.93 15.13
N GLY A 221 6.54 -29.06 16.00
CA GLY A 221 7.93 -28.62 15.95
C GLY A 221 8.92 -29.77 16.15
N LEU A 222 8.60 -30.73 17.02
CA LEU A 222 9.41 -31.91 17.26
C LEU A 222 9.25 -32.97 16.16
N LYS A 223 8.01 -33.37 15.86
CA LYS A 223 7.73 -34.48 14.91
C LYS A 223 8.10 -34.13 13.47
N LEU A 224 7.96 -32.86 13.08
CA LEU A 224 8.25 -32.42 11.71
C LEU A 224 9.68 -31.89 11.53
N LYS A 225 10.54 -31.92 12.57
CA LYS A 225 11.88 -31.34 12.54
C LYS A 225 12.71 -31.78 11.34
N LEU A 226 12.75 -33.09 11.05
CA LEU A 226 13.50 -33.62 9.90
C LEU A 226 12.96 -33.11 8.56
N LEU A 227 11.65 -32.88 8.45
CA LEU A 227 11.02 -32.33 7.25
C LEU A 227 11.28 -30.82 7.13
N LEU A 228 11.35 -30.08 8.24
CA LEU A 228 11.76 -28.67 8.25
C LEU A 228 13.20 -28.53 7.77
N ASP A 229 14.11 -29.34 8.31
CA ASP A 229 15.53 -29.34 7.93
C ASP A 229 15.71 -29.71 6.44
N ALA A 230 14.80 -30.52 5.89
CA ALA A 230 14.74 -30.88 4.47
C ALA A 230 14.01 -29.85 3.58
N GLY A 231 13.50 -28.75 4.13
CA GLY A 231 12.83 -27.68 3.37
C GLY A 231 11.41 -28.02 2.93
N ASN A 232 10.71 -28.92 3.62
CA ASN A 232 9.31 -29.23 3.31
C ASN A 232 8.41 -28.02 3.64
N ARG A 233 7.90 -27.37 2.59
CA ARG A 233 7.06 -26.17 2.68
C ARG A 233 5.78 -26.33 3.51
N TYR A 234 5.20 -27.52 3.54
CA TYR A 234 3.98 -27.78 4.30
C TYR A 234 4.29 -27.91 5.79
N ALA A 235 5.40 -28.58 6.14
CA ALA A 235 5.88 -28.64 7.52
C ALA A 235 6.18 -27.23 8.06
N ASP A 236 6.90 -26.42 7.29
CA ASP A 236 7.21 -25.03 7.66
C ASP A 236 5.93 -24.21 7.89
N MET A 237 4.96 -24.33 6.97
CA MET A 237 3.71 -23.58 7.08
C MET A 237 2.86 -23.99 8.28
N ILE A 238 2.81 -25.28 8.64
CA ILE A 238 2.12 -25.74 9.84
C ILE A 238 2.76 -25.14 11.09
N VAL A 239 4.08 -25.24 11.22
CA VAL A 239 4.81 -24.72 12.39
C VAL A 239 4.60 -23.21 12.51
N ARG A 240 4.70 -22.47 11.41
CA ARG A 240 4.43 -21.02 11.38
C ARG A 240 3.00 -20.71 11.80
N THR A 241 2.00 -21.43 11.28
CA THR A 241 0.58 -21.23 11.61
C THR A 241 0.26 -21.57 13.07
N PHE A 242 0.90 -22.59 13.63
CA PHE A 242 0.66 -23.06 14.99
C PHE A 242 1.43 -22.28 16.05
N SER A 243 2.40 -21.45 15.66
CA SER A 243 3.10 -20.54 16.57
C SER A 243 2.16 -19.51 17.21
N ASP A 244 2.62 -18.84 18.27
CA ASP A 244 1.95 -17.70 18.88
C ASP A 244 1.65 -16.59 17.84
N ARG A 245 2.61 -16.28 16.98
CA ARG A 245 2.47 -15.29 15.90
C ARG A 245 1.45 -15.72 14.85
N GLY A 246 1.47 -16.99 14.45
CA GLY A 246 0.50 -17.57 13.53
C GLY A 246 -0.91 -17.51 14.10
N GLN A 247 -1.09 -17.88 15.37
CA GLN A 247 -2.39 -17.78 16.04
C GLN A 247 -2.87 -16.33 16.18
N CYS A 248 -1.96 -15.38 16.40
CA CYS A 248 -2.32 -13.96 16.37
C CYS A 248 -2.84 -13.53 14.98
N PHE A 249 -2.24 -14.04 13.89
CA PHE A 249 -2.71 -13.80 12.53
C PHE A 249 -4.12 -14.39 12.31
N ILE A 250 -4.34 -15.65 12.66
CA ILE A 250 -5.66 -16.31 12.54
C ILE A 250 -6.73 -15.54 13.31
N ASN A 251 -6.45 -15.15 14.55
CA ASN A 251 -7.36 -14.35 15.37
C ASN A 251 -7.71 -13.00 14.75
N THR A 252 -6.72 -12.36 14.13
CA THR A 252 -6.88 -11.08 13.44
C THR A 252 -7.72 -11.24 12.18
N ALA A 253 -7.45 -12.28 11.37
CA ALA A 253 -8.21 -12.62 10.18
C ALA A 253 -9.69 -12.87 10.51
N VAL A 254 -9.98 -13.68 11.53
CA VAL A 254 -11.35 -13.92 12.03
C VAL A 254 -12.01 -12.61 12.46
N THR A 255 -11.30 -11.75 13.18
CA THR A 255 -11.83 -10.46 13.67
C THR A 255 -12.18 -9.50 12.54
N ALA A 256 -11.30 -9.40 11.54
CA ALA A 256 -11.51 -8.59 10.34
C ALA A 256 -12.69 -9.13 9.51
N LEU A 257 -12.73 -10.45 9.28
CA LEU A 257 -13.74 -11.11 8.44
C LEU A 257 -15.15 -11.05 9.05
N LYS A 258 -15.28 -10.95 10.38
CA LYS A 258 -16.59 -10.84 11.05
C LYS A 258 -17.39 -9.61 10.64
N LYS A 259 -16.72 -8.48 10.38
CA LYS A 259 -17.39 -7.21 10.05
C LYS A 259 -16.58 -6.38 9.04
N PRO A 260 -16.34 -6.86 7.82
CA PRO A 260 -15.85 -6.00 6.74
C PRO A 260 -16.87 -4.89 6.47
N THR A 261 -16.34 -3.69 6.19
CA THR A 261 -17.13 -2.48 5.99
C THR A 261 -17.77 -2.45 4.60
N ASP A 262 -16.98 -2.74 3.58
CA ASP A 262 -17.35 -2.69 2.16
C ASP A 262 -16.59 -3.76 1.34
N GLN A 263 -16.75 -3.71 0.01
CA GLN A 263 -16.22 -4.68 -0.93
C GLN A 263 -14.68 -4.63 -0.99
N GLU A 264 -14.09 -3.42 -0.99
CA GLU A 264 -12.63 -3.25 -1.04
C GLU A 264 -11.94 -3.86 0.18
N VAL A 265 -12.55 -3.74 1.37
CA VAL A 265 -12.03 -4.41 2.58
C VAL A 265 -12.08 -5.93 2.44
N VAL A 266 -13.12 -6.48 1.82
CA VAL A 266 -13.24 -7.94 1.60
C VAL A 266 -12.14 -8.42 0.65
N GLU A 267 -11.96 -7.74 -0.48
CA GLU A 267 -10.94 -8.06 -1.47
C GLU A 267 -9.55 -8.03 -0.85
N SER A 268 -9.20 -6.93 -0.18
CA SER A 268 -7.89 -6.77 0.45
C SER A 268 -7.67 -7.77 1.58
N LEU A 269 -8.71 -8.16 2.33
CA LEU A 269 -8.62 -9.18 3.37
C LEU A 269 -8.38 -10.57 2.79
N PHE A 270 -9.02 -10.92 1.67
CA PHE A 270 -8.78 -12.20 0.99
C PHE A 270 -7.33 -12.28 0.50
N ASP A 271 -6.82 -11.22 -0.10
CA ASP A 271 -5.44 -11.13 -0.54
C ASP A 271 -4.46 -11.26 0.64
N ALA A 272 -4.75 -10.61 1.78
CA ALA A 272 -3.91 -10.70 2.98
C ALA A 272 -3.85 -12.13 3.55
N ILE A 273 -5.00 -12.83 3.60
CA ILE A 273 -5.07 -14.21 4.07
C ILE A 273 -4.33 -15.14 3.08
N ALA A 274 -4.57 -15.00 1.78
CA ALA A 274 -3.90 -15.81 0.77
C ALA A 274 -2.38 -15.59 0.77
N ALA A 275 -1.94 -14.34 0.95
CA ALA A 275 -0.52 -13.99 1.03
C ALA A 275 0.18 -14.67 2.20
N PHE A 276 -0.47 -14.78 3.37
CA PHE A 276 0.09 -15.49 4.52
C PHE A 276 0.37 -16.97 4.23
N PHE A 277 -0.52 -17.63 3.48
CA PHE A 277 -0.38 -19.03 3.09
C PHE A 277 0.27 -19.25 1.70
N MET A 278 0.84 -18.21 1.09
CA MET A 278 1.28 -18.24 -0.31
C MET A 278 2.30 -19.35 -0.60
N GLN A 279 3.13 -19.71 0.37
CA GLN A 279 4.16 -20.74 0.24
C GLN A 279 3.58 -22.12 -0.10
N VAL A 280 2.39 -22.45 0.41
CA VAL A 280 1.72 -23.73 0.16
C VAL A 280 0.72 -23.66 -1.00
N ARG A 281 0.57 -22.48 -1.62
CA ARG A 281 -0.36 -22.27 -2.72
C ARG A 281 -0.06 -23.24 -3.87
N PRO A 282 -1.07 -23.94 -4.41
CA PRO A 282 -0.88 -24.75 -5.59
C PRO A 282 -0.67 -23.90 -6.84
N ASN A 283 0.12 -24.41 -7.79
CA ASN A 283 0.38 -23.72 -9.06
C ASN A 283 -0.89 -23.57 -9.91
N GLU A 284 -1.80 -24.53 -9.82
CA GLU A 284 -3.06 -24.57 -10.57
C GLU A 284 -4.20 -24.93 -9.62
N PHE A 285 -5.27 -24.13 -9.65
CA PHE A 285 -6.50 -24.35 -8.89
C PHE A 285 -7.62 -23.50 -9.49
N THR A 286 -8.87 -23.85 -9.17
CA THR A 286 -10.04 -23.10 -9.62
C THR A 286 -10.23 -21.84 -8.79
N GLU A 287 -9.91 -20.66 -9.33
CA GLU A 287 -9.85 -19.42 -8.52
C GLU A 287 -11.22 -18.81 -8.13
N GLY A 288 -12.32 -19.27 -8.73
CA GLY A 288 -13.65 -18.62 -8.65
C GLY A 288 -14.73 -19.42 -7.93
N ASP A 289 -14.42 -20.59 -7.38
CA ASP A 289 -15.39 -21.45 -6.71
C ASP A 289 -14.77 -22.07 -5.46
N ILE A 290 -15.25 -21.66 -4.28
CA ILE A 290 -14.71 -22.11 -3.00
C ILE A 290 -14.93 -23.62 -2.76
N GLY A 291 -15.99 -24.20 -3.35
CA GLY A 291 -16.25 -25.63 -3.31
C GLY A 291 -15.25 -26.41 -4.15
N ALA A 292 -15.00 -25.96 -5.38
CA ALA A 292 -13.99 -26.55 -6.26
C ALA A 292 -12.59 -26.49 -5.63
N ILE A 293 -12.21 -25.34 -5.03
CA ILE A 293 -10.95 -25.20 -4.28
C ILE A 293 -10.87 -26.23 -3.15
N ALA A 294 -11.97 -26.45 -2.42
CA ALA A 294 -11.99 -27.39 -1.31
C ALA A 294 -11.85 -28.85 -1.74
N GLU A 295 -12.42 -29.23 -2.90
CA GLU A 295 -12.25 -30.55 -3.52
C GLU A 295 -10.83 -30.75 -4.04
N GLU A 296 -10.27 -29.76 -4.73
CA GLU A 296 -8.90 -29.78 -5.23
C GLU A 296 -7.89 -29.86 -4.09
N ALA A 297 -8.09 -29.11 -2.99
CA ALA A 297 -7.26 -29.17 -1.80
C ALA A 297 -7.29 -30.56 -1.15
N GLN A 298 -8.46 -31.21 -1.11
CA GLN A 298 -8.59 -32.58 -0.63
C GLN A 298 -7.80 -33.55 -1.52
N HIS A 299 -7.99 -33.48 -2.84
CA HIS A 299 -7.27 -34.33 -3.79
C HIS A 299 -5.74 -34.14 -3.71
N ARG A 300 -5.28 -32.90 -3.49
CA ARG A 300 -3.86 -32.60 -3.28
C ARG A 300 -3.30 -33.24 -2.03
N CYS A 301 -4.07 -33.35 -0.94
CA CYS A 301 -3.64 -34.06 0.26
C CYS A 301 -3.32 -35.55 -0.01
N ASP A 302 -3.89 -36.13 -1.06
CA ASP A 302 -3.69 -37.53 -1.43
C ASP A 302 -2.57 -37.71 -2.49
N THR A 303 -2.32 -36.69 -3.31
CA THR A 303 -1.43 -36.80 -4.48
C THR A 303 -0.07 -36.13 -4.28
N ASP A 304 0.01 -35.03 -3.54
CA ASP A 304 1.26 -34.30 -3.32
C ASP A 304 2.21 -35.09 -2.41
N GLU A 305 3.43 -35.33 -2.89
CA GLU A 305 4.43 -36.13 -2.17
C GLU A 305 4.90 -35.45 -0.88
N ALA A 306 5.09 -34.13 -0.90
CA ALA A 306 5.54 -33.39 0.29
C ALA A 306 4.46 -33.36 1.36
N ILE A 307 3.18 -33.32 0.98
CA ILE A 307 2.07 -33.49 1.93
C ILE A 307 2.04 -34.90 2.50
N ARG A 308 2.19 -35.93 1.66
CA ARG A 308 2.21 -37.34 2.11
C ARG A 308 3.32 -37.60 3.12
N GLN A 309 4.50 -37.02 2.95
CA GLN A 309 5.58 -37.11 3.94
C GLN A 309 5.19 -36.53 5.31
N VAL A 310 4.52 -35.37 5.33
CA VAL A 310 4.01 -34.76 6.58
C VAL A 310 2.96 -35.66 7.22
N LEU A 311 2.00 -36.15 6.44
CA LEU A 311 0.90 -36.99 6.94
C LEU A 311 1.35 -38.39 7.38
N GLN A 312 2.45 -38.92 6.85
CA GLN A 312 3.04 -40.17 7.34
C GLN A 312 3.60 -40.00 8.76
N GLN A 313 4.17 -38.83 9.08
CA GLN A 313 4.71 -38.53 10.41
C GLN A 313 3.62 -38.10 11.40
N PHE A 314 2.62 -37.36 10.92
CA PHE A 314 1.56 -36.81 11.77
C PHE A 314 0.21 -36.76 11.02
N PRO A 315 -0.53 -37.89 10.95
CA PRO A 315 -1.78 -38.00 10.19
C PRO A 315 -2.88 -37.01 10.58
N GLU A 316 -2.93 -36.63 11.86
CA GLU A 316 -3.90 -35.70 12.45
C GLU A 316 -3.81 -34.29 11.85
N LEU A 317 -2.73 -33.96 11.13
CA LEU A 317 -2.55 -32.66 10.47
C LEU A 317 -3.29 -32.53 9.14
N ARG A 318 -3.94 -33.60 8.62
CA ARG A 318 -4.67 -33.55 7.34
C ARG A 318 -5.70 -32.40 7.28
N PRO A 319 -6.55 -32.17 8.29
CA PRO A 319 -7.49 -31.05 8.27
C PRO A 319 -6.78 -29.69 8.17
N ALA A 320 -5.69 -29.51 8.92
CA ALA A 320 -4.92 -28.27 8.90
C ALA A 320 -4.27 -28.01 7.54
N ILE A 321 -3.66 -29.03 6.92
CA ILE A 321 -3.06 -28.90 5.58
C ILE A 321 -4.13 -28.52 4.54
N ARG A 322 -5.28 -29.17 4.57
CA ARG A 322 -6.41 -28.83 3.69
C ARG A 322 -6.87 -27.39 3.90
N ALA A 323 -7.01 -26.94 5.15
CA ALA A 323 -7.43 -25.58 5.47
C ALA A 323 -6.43 -24.54 4.92
N MET A 324 -5.12 -24.73 5.14
CA MET A 324 -4.10 -23.82 4.62
C MET A 324 -4.09 -23.76 3.09
N LEU A 325 -4.29 -24.90 2.41
CA LEU A 325 -4.41 -24.95 0.94
C LEU A 325 -5.58 -24.11 0.45
N ILE A 326 -6.76 -24.27 1.06
CA ILE A 326 -7.95 -23.49 0.69
C ILE A 326 -7.72 -21.99 0.93
N LEU A 327 -7.18 -21.63 2.10
CA LEU A 327 -6.92 -20.23 2.47
C LEU A 327 -5.84 -19.59 1.58
N SER A 328 -4.87 -20.35 1.09
CA SER A 328 -3.86 -19.87 0.13
C SER A 328 -4.43 -19.49 -1.24
N CYS A 329 -5.63 -19.97 -1.55
CA CYS A 329 -6.30 -19.82 -2.83
C CYS A 329 -7.37 -18.72 -2.84
N LEU A 330 -7.54 -17.99 -1.73
CA LEU A 330 -8.51 -16.88 -1.68
C LEU A 330 -8.13 -15.79 -2.68
N SER A 331 -9.14 -15.24 -3.35
CA SER A 331 -8.97 -14.12 -4.26
C SER A 331 -10.29 -13.40 -4.48
N VAL A 332 -10.23 -12.17 -5.01
CA VAL A 332 -11.39 -11.38 -5.45
C VAL A 332 -12.33 -12.15 -6.38
N LYS A 333 -11.84 -13.15 -7.14
CA LYS A 333 -12.67 -13.94 -8.06
C LYS A 333 -13.78 -14.74 -7.36
N LEU A 334 -13.61 -15.05 -6.07
CA LEU A 334 -14.64 -15.74 -5.27
C LEU A 334 -15.87 -14.86 -5.01
N VAL A 335 -15.69 -13.55 -4.92
CA VAL A 335 -16.76 -12.59 -4.60
C VAL A 335 -17.25 -11.79 -5.81
N ASN A 336 -16.46 -11.75 -6.89
CA ASN A 336 -16.82 -11.09 -8.15
C ASN A 336 -18.23 -11.43 -8.68
N PRO A 337 -18.68 -12.71 -8.71
CA PRO A 337 -20.03 -13.02 -9.17
C PRO A 337 -21.15 -12.37 -8.34
N ILE A 338 -20.87 -12.10 -7.07
CA ILE A 338 -21.78 -11.46 -6.12
C ILE A 338 -21.71 -9.94 -6.28
N PHE A 339 -20.51 -9.38 -6.23
CA PHE A 339 -20.26 -7.93 -6.30
C PHE A 339 -20.61 -7.33 -7.67
N ALA A 340 -20.46 -8.09 -8.76
CA ALA A 340 -20.94 -7.67 -10.08
C ALA A 340 -22.46 -7.43 -10.14
N ARG A 341 -23.22 -7.90 -9.15
CA ARG A 341 -24.69 -7.80 -9.08
C ARG A 341 -25.18 -6.90 -7.93
N THR A 342 -24.29 -6.29 -7.16
CA THR A 342 -24.67 -5.50 -5.98
C THR A 342 -23.60 -4.49 -5.59
N ASP A 343 -24.02 -3.31 -5.21
CA ASP A 343 -23.23 -2.25 -4.54
C ASP A 343 -23.44 -2.26 -3.02
N ALA A 344 -24.02 -3.33 -2.47
CA ALA A 344 -24.33 -3.41 -1.06
C ALA A 344 -23.07 -3.32 -0.20
N ILE A 345 -23.17 -2.59 0.91
CA ILE A 345 -22.15 -2.47 1.95
C ILE A 345 -22.67 -2.96 3.31
N GLY A 346 -21.79 -3.08 4.30
CA GLY A 346 -22.15 -3.40 5.67
C GLY A 346 -22.93 -4.72 5.82
N THR A 347 -24.03 -4.69 6.57
CA THR A 347 -24.78 -5.92 6.92
C THR A 347 -25.37 -6.65 5.71
N MET A 348 -25.87 -5.90 4.71
CA MET A 348 -26.46 -6.50 3.52
C MET A 348 -25.39 -7.21 2.68
N MET A 349 -24.24 -6.57 2.48
CA MET A 349 -23.09 -7.17 1.82
C MET A 349 -22.67 -8.48 2.49
N ARG A 350 -22.51 -8.46 3.82
CA ARG A 350 -22.09 -9.63 4.61
C ARG A 350 -23.04 -10.82 4.45
N LYS A 351 -24.35 -10.58 4.40
CA LYS A 351 -25.34 -11.64 4.11
C LYS A 351 -25.18 -12.21 2.70
N LYS A 352 -24.85 -11.38 1.71
CA LYS A 352 -24.67 -11.83 0.32
C LYS A 352 -23.41 -12.65 0.12
N ILE A 353 -22.30 -12.28 0.76
CA ILE A 353 -21.01 -13.00 0.66
C ILE A 353 -20.90 -14.19 1.62
N GLN A 354 -21.92 -14.43 2.45
CA GLN A 354 -21.95 -15.52 3.42
C GLN A 354 -21.60 -16.90 2.83
N PRO A 355 -22.09 -17.29 1.63
CA PRO A 355 -21.71 -18.57 1.01
C PRO A 355 -20.21 -18.72 0.73
N ILE A 356 -19.47 -17.61 0.68
CA ILE A 356 -18.01 -17.59 0.50
C ILE A 356 -17.31 -17.47 1.85
N THR A 357 -17.80 -16.61 2.75
CA THR A 357 -17.13 -16.35 4.04
C THR A 357 -17.31 -17.47 5.06
N ASP A 358 -18.44 -18.19 5.06
CA ASP A 358 -18.68 -19.27 6.00
C ASP A 358 -17.67 -20.42 5.82
N PRO A 359 -17.40 -20.92 4.60
CA PRO A 359 -16.31 -21.88 4.37
C PRO A 359 -14.93 -21.38 4.83
N ILE A 360 -14.66 -20.07 4.70
CA ILE A 360 -13.40 -19.46 5.16
C ILE A 360 -13.33 -19.47 6.70
N PHE A 361 -14.42 -19.14 7.39
CA PHE A 361 -14.48 -19.24 8.85
C PHE A 361 -14.27 -20.67 9.33
N GLU A 362 -14.83 -21.66 8.65
CA GLU A 362 -14.60 -23.07 8.96
C GLU A 362 -13.11 -23.44 8.84
N GLN A 363 -12.43 -23.01 7.78
CA GLN A 363 -11.00 -23.28 7.61
C GLN A 363 -10.15 -22.57 8.66
N LEU A 364 -10.46 -21.31 9.00
CA LEU A 364 -9.77 -20.59 10.06
C LEU A 364 -9.99 -21.26 11.43
N ALA A 365 -11.19 -21.79 11.70
CA ALA A 365 -11.49 -22.50 12.93
C ALA A 365 -10.70 -23.81 13.06
N VAL A 366 -10.46 -24.54 11.95
CA VAL A 366 -9.61 -25.74 11.93
C VAL A 366 -8.16 -25.44 12.35
N LEU A 367 -7.67 -24.23 12.05
CA LEU A 367 -6.31 -23.80 12.37
C LEU A 367 -6.18 -23.11 13.73
N HIS A 368 -7.28 -22.84 14.41
CA HIS A 368 -7.32 -22.09 15.66
C HIS A 368 -7.03 -22.99 16.87
N ALA A 369 -6.34 -22.45 17.88
CA ALA A 369 -5.92 -23.15 19.10
C ALA A 369 -7.04 -23.67 20.02
N GLY A 370 -8.30 -23.34 19.74
CA GLY A 370 -9.47 -23.64 20.58
C GLY A 370 -10.45 -22.48 20.60
#